data_AF-A0A7V8Y2N5-F1
#
_entry.id   AF-A0A7V8Y2N5-F1
#
_cell.length_a   1.000
_cell.length_b   1.000
_cell.length_c   1.000
_cell.angle_alpha   90.00
_cell.angle_beta   90.00
_cell.angle_gamma   90.00
#
_symmetry.space_group_name_H-M   'P 1'
#
loop_
_entity.id
_entity.type
_entity.pdbx_description
1 polymer ?
#
loop_
_entity_poly.entity_id
_entity_poly.type
_entity_poly.pdbx_seq_one_letter_code
_entity_poly.pdbx_strand_id
1 'polypeptide(L)'
;MSNEPGLDPRGPRFAATITAIVAAVVLITGSGWLLAAQAVVFAIGGFIGIRYAPYSVLYRRLVAPRLAPPTEREPAAPVQFSQALGFGFAAVGAVGYLTGFTTVGIVAAALAFAAAFLNAAFDFCMGCEVYGLIIRFTKRGTTTRQGATA
;
A
#
# COMPACT_ATOMS: atom_id res chain seq x y z
N MET A 1 -2.04 -19.87 -2.86
CA MET A 1 -1.12 -19.03 -3.65
C MET A 1 -1.94 -18.46 -4.79
N SER A 2 -2.46 -17.24 -4.63
CA SER A 2 -3.35 -16.62 -5.62
C SER A 2 -2.56 -16.36 -6.91
N ASN A 3 -2.84 -17.16 -7.94
CA ASN A 3 -2.49 -16.90 -9.34
C ASN A 3 -3.30 -15.68 -9.83
N GLU A 4 -3.07 -14.50 -9.27
CA GLU A 4 -3.57 -13.27 -9.88
C GLU A 4 -2.67 -12.93 -11.08
N PRO A 5 -3.25 -12.62 -12.26
CA PRO A 5 -2.51 -12.10 -13.39
C PRO A 5 -1.65 -10.92 -12.93
N GLY A 6 -0.37 -10.90 -13.33
CA GLY A 6 0.54 -9.86 -12.86
C GLY A 6 0.01 -8.45 -13.13
N LEU A 7 0.31 -7.55 -12.20
CA LEU A 7 -0.15 -6.17 -12.20
C LEU A 7 0.68 -5.33 -13.16
N ASP A 8 0.06 -4.33 -13.77
CA ASP A 8 0.79 -3.26 -14.44
C ASP A 8 1.44 -2.36 -13.37
N PRO A 9 2.78 -2.21 -13.34
CA PRO A 9 3.49 -1.39 -12.35
C PRO A 9 3.02 0.07 -12.30
N ARG A 10 2.50 0.59 -13.41
CA ARG A 10 1.98 1.98 -13.48
C ARG A 10 0.71 2.19 -12.65
N GLY A 11 -0.05 1.13 -12.39
CA GLY A 11 -1.27 1.18 -11.59
C GLY A 11 -1.01 1.53 -10.12
N PRO A 12 -0.15 0.76 -9.41
CA PRO A 12 0.31 1.10 -8.06
C PRO A 12 0.89 2.52 -7.95
N ARG A 13 1.66 2.98 -8.95
CA ARG A 13 2.21 4.35 -8.97
C ARG A 13 1.11 5.41 -9.02
N PHE A 14 0.14 5.25 -9.92
CA PHE A 14 -1.01 6.16 -10.01
C PHE A 14 -1.79 6.22 -8.69
N ALA A 15 -2.03 5.05 -8.08
CA ALA A 15 -2.69 4.98 -6.77
C ALA A 15 -1.85 5.66 -5.67
N ALA A 16 -0.53 5.51 -5.69
CA ALA A 16 0.39 6.16 -4.76
C ALA A 16 0.36 7.69 -4.91
N THR A 17 0.32 8.22 -6.15
CA THR A 17 0.19 9.66 -6.39
C THR A 17 -1.09 10.24 -5.78
N ILE A 18 -2.24 9.60 -6.03
CA ILE A 18 -3.51 10.03 -5.44
C ILE A 18 -3.45 9.97 -3.91
N THR A 19 -2.91 8.89 -3.38
CA THR A 19 -2.77 8.67 -1.93
C THR A 19 -1.88 9.73 -1.28
N ALA A 20 -0.76 10.09 -1.91
CA ALA A 20 0.12 11.15 -1.41
C ALA A 20 -0.59 12.51 -1.39
N ILE A 21 -1.37 12.83 -2.42
CA ILE A 21 -2.18 14.05 -2.45
C ILE A 21 -3.22 14.04 -1.31
N VAL A 22 -3.96 12.95 -1.14
CA VAL A 22 -4.95 12.82 -0.05
C VAL A 22 -4.29 12.95 1.31
N ALA A 23 -3.15 12.29 1.54
CA ALA A 23 -2.42 12.36 2.79
C ALA A 23 -1.85 13.77 3.06
N ALA A 24 -1.39 14.50 2.03
CA ALA A 24 -0.99 15.90 2.17
C ALA A 24 -2.18 16.79 2.57
N VAL A 25 -3.34 16.60 1.94
CA VAL A 25 -4.58 17.32 2.32
C VAL A 25 -4.98 17.01 3.76
N VAL A 26 -4.88 15.75 4.20
CA VAL A 26 -5.12 15.36 5.60
C VAL A 26 -4.16 16.09 6.54
N LEU A 27 -2.87 16.19 6.22
CA LEU A 27 -1.89 16.88 7.06
C LEU A 27 -2.16 18.39 7.16
N ILE A 28 -2.61 19.01 6.06
CA ILE A 28 -2.94 20.44 6.04
C ILE A 28 -4.24 20.74 6.79
N THR A 29 -5.25 19.87 6.65
CA THR A 29 -6.60 20.10 7.18
C THR A 29 -6.84 19.48 8.56
N GLY A 30 -6.01 18.52 8.97
CA GLY A 30 -6.23 17.70 10.17
C GLY A 30 -7.45 16.79 10.08
N SER A 31 -7.96 16.49 8.87
CA SER A 31 -9.23 15.78 8.71
C SER A 31 -9.10 14.28 8.98
N GLY A 32 -9.42 13.86 10.20
CA GLY A 32 -9.49 12.45 10.59
C GLY A 32 -10.50 11.63 9.78
N TRP A 33 -11.61 12.24 9.35
CA TRP A 33 -12.61 11.60 8.48
C TRP A 33 -12.07 11.30 7.09
N LEU A 34 -11.30 12.22 6.50
CA LEU A 34 -10.66 12.00 5.21
C LEU A 34 -9.61 10.88 5.32
N LEU A 35 -8.86 10.84 6.42
CA LEU A 35 -7.90 9.77 6.67
C LEU A 35 -8.58 8.42 6.91
N ALA A 36 -9.74 8.41 7.58
CA ALA A 36 -10.56 7.21 7.74
C ALA A 36 -11.08 6.68 6.39
N ALA A 37 -11.55 7.56 5.51
CA ALA A 37 -11.94 7.19 4.15
C ALA A 37 -10.76 6.58 3.38
N GLN A 38 -9.57 7.16 3.48
CA GLN A 38 -8.35 6.61 2.88
C GLN A 38 -7.97 5.25 3.50
N ALA A 39 -8.20 5.04 4.80
CA ALA A 39 -8.01 3.74 5.44
C ALA A 39 -8.93 2.68 4.83
N VAL A 40 -10.18 2.99 4.53
CA VAL A 40 -11.10 2.06 3.84
C VAL A 40 -10.56 1.68 2.45
N VAL A 41 -10.04 2.66 1.69
CA VAL A 41 -9.43 2.39 0.38
C VAL A 41 -8.26 1.41 0.50
N PHE A 42 -7.39 1.62 1.50
CA PHE A 42 -6.29 0.70 1.79
C PHE A 42 -6.77 -0.69 2.21
N ALA A 43 -7.79 -0.76 3.06
CA ALA A 43 -8.36 -2.03 3.52
C ALA A 43 -8.90 -2.87 2.34
N ILE A 44 -9.58 -2.24 1.39
CA ILE A 44 -10.05 -2.92 0.17
C ILE A 44 -8.87 -3.50 -0.61
N GLY A 45 -7.82 -2.71 -0.82
CA GLY A 45 -6.63 -3.16 -1.56
C GLY A 45 -5.83 -4.25 -0.84
N GLY A 46 -5.69 -4.15 0.48
CA GLY A 46 -4.90 -5.07 1.29
C GLY A 46 -5.58 -6.40 1.59
N PHE A 47 -6.89 -6.39 1.87
CA PHE A 47 -7.60 -7.58 2.36
C PHE A 47 -8.55 -8.19 1.33
N ILE A 48 -9.19 -7.39 0.46
CA ILE A 48 -10.17 -7.91 -0.52
C ILE A 48 -9.47 -8.22 -1.85
N GLY A 49 -8.53 -7.37 -2.26
CA GLY A 49 -7.74 -7.56 -3.48
C GLY A 49 -7.43 -6.26 -4.20
N ILE A 50 -6.20 -6.15 -4.72
CA ILE A 50 -5.76 -4.96 -5.46
C ILE A 50 -6.60 -4.68 -6.70
N ARG A 51 -7.15 -5.72 -7.34
CA ARG A 51 -8.05 -5.55 -8.48
C ARG A 51 -9.31 -4.75 -8.14
N TYR A 52 -9.77 -4.78 -6.89
CA TYR A 52 -10.98 -4.10 -6.42
C TYR A 52 -10.70 -2.73 -5.79
N ALA A 53 -9.42 -2.41 -5.53
CA ALA A 53 -9.07 -1.12 -4.95
C ALA A 53 -9.60 0.03 -5.86
N PRO A 54 -10.29 1.03 -5.30
CA PRO A 54 -10.91 2.12 -6.05
C PRO A 54 -9.96 2.80 -7.05
N TYR A 55 -8.74 3.09 -6.61
CA TYR A 55 -7.72 3.73 -7.45
C TYR A 55 -7.21 2.81 -8.57
N SER A 56 -7.14 1.49 -8.34
CA SER A 56 -6.82 0.50 -9.37
C SER A 56 -7.91 0.41 -10.43
N VAL A 57 -9.19 0.49 -10.02
CA VAL A 57 -10.32 0.53 -10.95
C VAL A 57 -10.26 1.80 -11.80
N LEU A 58 -9.98 2.94 -11.17
CA LEU A 58 -9.83 4.24 -11.83
C LEU A 58 -8.70 4.21 -12.87
N TYR A 59 -7.53 3.69 -12.50
CA TYR A 59 -6.41 3.50 -13.41
C TYR A 59 -6.81 2.66 -14.63
N ARG A 60 -7.42 1.49 -14.41
CA ARG A 60 -7.80 0.58 -15.51
C ARG A 60 -8.85 1.17 -16.44
N ARG A 61 -9.75 2.02 -15.94
CA ARG A 61 -10.84 2.60 -16.75
C ARG A 61 -10.42 3.87 -17.48
N LEU A 62 -9.60 4.72 -16.85
CA LEU A 62 -9.31 6.06 -17.39
C LEU A 62 -7.90 6.21 -17.94
N VAL A 63 -6.92 5.52 -17.35
CA VAL A 63 -5.51 5.71 -17.68
C VAL A 63 -5.04 4.59 -18.60
N ALA A 64 -5.20 3.33 -18.19
CA ALA A 64 -4.72 2.17 -18.94
C ALA A 64 -5.14 2.12 -20.43
N PRO A 65 -6.37 2.49 -20.84
CA PRO A 65 -6.76 2.47 -22.26
C PRO A 65 -5.99 3.47 -23.13
N ARG A 66 -5.34 4.47 -22.52
CA ARG A 66 -4.56 5.49 -23.22
C ARG A 66 -3.07 5.15 -23.31
N LEU A 67 -2.63 4.02 -22.72
CA LEU A 67 -1.23 3.60 -22.72
C LEU A 67 -1.05 2.33 -23.55
N ALA A 68 0.16 2.14 -24.08
CA ALA A 68 0.55 0.89 -24.70
C ALA A 68 0.51 -0.27 -23.69
N PRO A 69 0.25 -1.51 -24.15
CA PRO A 69 0.22 -2.70 -23.29
C PRO A 69 1.50 -2.81 -22.43
N PRO A 70 1.37 -3.14 -21.13
CA PRO A 70 2.52 -3.26 -20.25
C PRO A 70 3.37 -4.47 -20.64
N THR A 71 4.68 -4.23 -20.78
CA THR A 71 5.70 -5.23 -21.12
C THR A 71 6.16 -6.03 -19.91
N GLU A 72 6.05 -5.46 -18.71
CA GLU A 72 6.45 -6.07 -17.43
C GLU A 72 5.23 -6.21 -16.51
N ARG A 73 5.22 -7.24 -15.67
CA ARG A 73 4.09 -7.58 -14.81
C ARG A 73 4.57 -7.90 -13.40
N GLU A 74 4.08 -7.18 -12.40
CA GLU A 74 4.52 -7.31 -11.02
C GLU A 74 3.57 -8.18 -10.18
N PRO A 75 4.06 -9.03 -9.25
CA PRO A 75 3.20 -9.84 -8.41
C PRO A 75 2.30 -8.99 -7.48
N ALA A 76 1.05 -9.44 -7.29
CA ALA A 76 0.08 -8.72 -6.46
C ALA A 76 0.34 -8.79 -4.95
N ALA A 77 0.92 -9.90 -4.47
CA ALA A 77 1.14 -10.13 -3.04
C ALA A 77 1.93 -9.01 -2.32
N PRO A 78 3.10 -8.55 -2.81
CA PRO A 78 3.83 -7.47 -2.14
C PRO A 78 3.09 -6.13 -2.17
N VAL A 79 2.30 -5.86 -3.22
CA VAL A 79 1.46 -4.66 -3.30
C VAL A 79 0.29 -4.73 -2.32
N GLN A 80 -0.32 -5.90 -2.12
CA GLN A 80 -1.35 -6.08 -1.08
C GLN A 80 -0.79 -5.86 0.31
N PHE A 81 0.43 -6.33 0.56
CA PHE A 81 1.12 -6.12 1.83
C PHE A 81 1.36 -4.63 2.11
N SER A 82 1.82 -3.86 1.12
CA SER A 82 2.00 -2.41 1.31
C SER A 82 0.69 -1.67 1.58
N GLN A 83 -0.42 -2.10 0.98
CA GLN A 83 -1.74 -1.55 1.30
C GLN A 83 -2.17 -1.88 2.74
N ALA A 84 -1.87 -3.07 3.24
CA ALA A 84 -2.17 -3.43 4.63
C ALA A 84 -1.36 -2.58 5.62
N LEU A 85 -0.10 -2.29 5.31
CA LEU A 85 0.72 -1.35 6.10
C LEU A 85 0.15 0.08 6.04
N GLY A 86 -0.23 0.55 4.85
CA GLY A 86 -0.88 1.85 4.66
C GLY A 86 -2.18 1.97 5.46
N PHE A 87 -2.98 0.89 5.51
CA PHE A 87 -4.16 0.80 6.36
C PHE A 87 -3.82 0.97 7.84
N GLY A 88 -2.77 0.30 8.33
CA GLY A 88 -2.32 0.43 9.73
C GLY A 88 -2.03 1.89 10.11
N PHE A 89 -1.22 2.59 9.31
CA PHE A 89 -0.92 4.01 9.55
C PHE A 89 -2.16 4.90 9.44
N ALA A 90 -2.98 4.72 8.41
CA ALA A 90 -4.18 5.52 8.22
C ALA A 90 -5.22 5.30 9.34
N ALA A 91 -5.40 4.06 9.80
CA ALA A 91 -6.32 3.74 10.89
C ALA A 91 -5.86 4.38 12.21
N VAL A 92 -4.58 4.22 12.57
CA VAL A 92 -4.00 4.85 13.78
C VAL A 92 -4.11 6.37 13.70
N GLY A 93 -3.77 6.95 12.54
CA GLY A 93 -3.85 8.39 12.35
C GLY A 93 -5.28 8.92 12.41
N ALA A 94 -6.25 8.21 11.82
CA ALA A 94 -7.65 8.58 11.86
C ALA A 94 -8.19 8.54 13.30
N VAL A 95 -7.90 7.46 14.06
CA VAL A 95 -8.24 7.38 15.48
C VAL A 95 -7.61 8.54 16.25
N GLY A 96 -6.33 8.83 16.03
CA GLY A 96 -5.63 9.95 16.68
C GLY A 96 -6.29 11.31 16.44
N TYR A 97 -6.65 11.62 15.19
CA TYR A 97 -7.36 12.87 14.88
C TYR A 97 -8.79 12.91 15.45
N LEU A 98 -9.54 11.80 15.37
CA LEU A 98 -10.94 11.77 15.82
C LEU A 98 -11.11 11.75 17.34
N THR A 99 -10.10 11.29 18.08
CA THR A 99 -10.10 11.23 19.55
C THR A 99 -9.36 12.40 20.21
N GLY A 100 -8.79 13.31 19.41
CA GLY A 100 -8.07 14.50 19.90
C GLY A 100 -6.60 14.27 20.25
N PHE A 101 -6.06 13.06 20.07
CA PHE A 101 -4.62 12.79 20.14
C PHE A 101 -3.90 13.25 18.87
N THR A 102 -3.91 14.57 18.62
CA THR A 102 -3.47 15.17 17.36
C THR A 102 -2.03 14.83 17.01
N THR A 103 -1.11 14.74 17.98
CA THR A 103 0.28 14.35 17.74
C THR A 103 0.39 12.95 17.13
N VAL A 104 -0.40 11.99 17.63
CA VAL A 104 -0.46 10.62 17.08
C VAL A 104 -1.03 10.66 15.66
N GLY A 105 -2.09 11.45 15.46
CA GLY A 105 -2.70 11.70 14.16
C GLY A 105 -1.70 12.20 13.12
N ILE A 106 -0.96 13.25 13.46
CA ILE A 106 0.05 13.89 12.59
C ILE A 106 1.18 12.92 12.27
N VAL A 107 1.77 12.26 13.28
CA VAL A 107 2.91 11.35 13.06
C VAL A 107 2.50 10.19 12.17
N ALA A 108 1.35 9.55 12.43
CA ALA A 108 0.88 8.45 11.61
C ALA A 108 0.51 8.88 10.18
N ALA A 109 -0.13 10.04 10.01
CA ALA A 109 -0.44 10.59 8.69
C ALA A 109 0.84 10.97 7.91
N ALA A 110 1.86 11.50 8.58
CA ALA A 110 3.15 11.83 7.98
C ALA A 110 3.89 10.57 7.51
N LEU A 111 3.85 9.48 8.28
CA LEU A 111 4.41 8.20 7.86
C LEU A 111 3.66 7.63 6.64
N ALA A 112 2.33 7.69 6.64
CA ALA A 112 1.52 7.28 5.49
C ALA A 112 1.83 8.13 4.24
N PHE A 113 1.96 9.45 4.40
CA PHE A 113 2.36 10.36 3.34
C PHE A 113 3.76 10.03 2.80
N ALA A 114 4.75 9.85 3.68
CA ALA A 114 6.12 9.54 3.29
C ALA A 114 6.17 8.22 2.49
N ALA A 115 5.49 7.17 2.96
CA ALA A 115 5.40 5.90 2.25
C ALA A 115 4.75 6.05 0.86
N ALA A 116 3.65 6.82 0.76
CA ALA A 116 2.99 7.07 -0.52
C ALA A 116 3.85 7.91 -1.47
N PHE A 117 4.52 8.94 -0.95
CA PHE A 117 5.38 9.84 -1.71
C PHE A 117 6.62 9.13 -2.25
N LEU A 118 7.31 8.31 -1.44
CA LEU A 118 8.46 7.53 -1.91
C LEU A 118 8.08 6.59 -3.05
N ASN A 119 6.93 5.93 -2.95
CA ASN A 119 6.43 5.05 -4.00
C ASN A 119 6.06 5.84 -5.27
N ALA A 120 5.46 7.02 -5.12
CA ALA A 120 5.11 7.88 -6.25
C ALA A 120 6.34 8.49 -6.96
N ALA A 121 7.39 8.86 -6.21
CA ALA A 121 8.54 9.61 -6.73
C ALA A 121 9.71 8.71 -7.17
N PHE A 122 10.01 7.65 -6.42
CA PHE A 122 11.22 6.83 -6.61
C PHE A 122 10.92 5.38 -7.00
N ASP A 123 9.65 5.02 -7.20
CA ASP A 123 9.21 3.63 -7.39
C ASP A 123 9.63 2.70 -6.24
N PHE A 124 9.93 3.30 -5.09
CA PHE A 124 10.43 2.59 -3.92
C PHE A 124 9.25 2.20 -3.04
N CYS A 125 8.70 1.00 -3.30
CA CYS A 125 7.69 0.41 -2.44
C CYS A 125 8.39 -0.24 -1.23
N MET A 126 8.47 0.50 -0.12
CA MET A 126 9.03 -0.01 1.15
C MET A 126 8.39 -1.35 1.58
N GLY A 127 7.13 -1.57 1.25
CA GLY A 127 6.44 -2.85 1.49
C GLY A 127 7.00 -4.02 0.66
N CYS A 128 7.43 -3.79 -0.59
CA CYS A 128 8.02 -4.83 -1.43
C CYS A 128 9.36 -5.32 -0.85
N GLU A 129 10.22 -4.39 -0.41
CA GLU A 129 11.51 -4.72 0.22
C GLU A 129 11.34 -5.46 1.55
N VAL A 130 10.44 -4.96 2.41
CA VAL A 130 10.13 -5.60 3.70
C VAL A 130 9.54 -7.00 3.49
N TYR A 131 8.62 -7.15 2.55
CA TYR A 131 8.04 -8.46 2.20
C TYR A 131 9.08 -9.44 1.67
N GLY A 132 9.97 -8.98 0.77
CA GLY A 132 11.08 -9.78 0.26
C GLY A 132 12.04 -10.22 1.37
N LEU A 133 12.34 -9.31 2.30
CA LEU A 133 13.16 -9.59 3.47
C LEU A 133 12.51 -10.64 4.39
N ILE A 134 11.23 -10.49 4.70
CA ILE A 134 10.46 -11.43 5.52
C ILE A 134 10.49 -12.82 4.88
N ILE A 135 10.14 -12.94 3.60
CA ILE A 135 10.16 -14.23 2.89
C ILE A 135 11.56 -14.86 2.92
N ARG A 136 12.60 -14.05 2.72
CA ARG A 136 13.98 -14.54 2.73
C ARG A 136 14.37 -15.13 4.08
N PHE A 137 13.94 -14.52 5.19
CA PHE A 137 14.15 -15.06 6.53
C PHE A 137 13.27 -16.28 6.83
N THR A 138 12.00 -16.27 6.42
CA THR A 138 11.08 -17.40 6.64
C THR A 138 11.56 -18.66 5.92
N LYS A 139 12.00 -18.56 4.65
CA LYS A 139 12.54 -19.71 3.90
C LYS A 139 13.81 -20.28 4.52
N ARG A 140 14.68 -19.41 5.07
CA ARG A 140 15.93 -19.83 5.70
C ARG A 140 15.70 -20.63 6.99
N GLY A 141 14.64 -20.34 7.75
CA GLY A 141 14.24 -21.10 8.94
C GLY A 141 13.60 -22.46 8.64
N THR A 142 13.00 -22.65 7.45
CA THR A 142 12.40 -23.93 7.04
C THR A 142 13.47 -24.96 6.67
N THR A 143 14.53 -24.53 5.96
CA THR A 143 15.65 -25.43 5.60
C THR A 143 16.38 -25.97 6.83
N THR A 144 16.54 -25.18 7.90
CA THR A 144 17.19 -25.64 9.14
C THR A 144 16.39 -26.70 9.90
N ARG A 145 15.05 -26.71 9.79
CA ARG A 145 14.21 -27.76 10.41
C ARG A 145 14.19 -29.08 9.63
N GLN A 146 14.34 -29.06 8.31
CA GLN A 146 14.34 -30.29 7.50
C GLN A 146 15.67 -31.08 7.57
N GLY A 147 16.77 -30.46 8.01
CA GLY A 147 18.04 -31.15 8.25
C GLY A 147 18.19 -31.77 9.65
N ALA A 148 17.21 -31.59 10.55
CA ALA A 148 17.25 -32.11 11.93
C ALA A 148 16.38 -33.37 12.14
N THR A 149 15.79 -33.92 11.06
CA THR A 149 14.93 -35.11 11.08
C THR A 149 15.44 -36.22 10.16
N ALA A 150 16.73 -36.23 9.82
CA ALA A 150 17.38 -37.31 9.05
C ALA A 150 18.36 -38.07 9.93
#